data_AF-A0A936I4A3-F1
#
_entry.id   AF-A0A936I4A3-F1
#
_cell.length_a   1.000
_cell.length_b   1.000
_cell.length_c   1.000
_cell.angle_alpha   90.00
_cell.angle_beta   90.00
_cell.angle_gamma   90.00
#
_symmetry.space_group_name_H-M   'P 1'
#
loop_
_entity.id
_entity.type
_entity.pdbx_description
1 polymer ?
#
loop_
_entity_poly.entity_id
_entity_poly.type
_entity_poly.pdbx_seq_one_letter_code
_entity_poly.pdbx_strand_id
1 'polypeptide(L)'
;MASGKQTPRQKMINMMYLVLTALLALNVSKEILDSFVTVNNGLETTKLTLKEKMDATYGQFSGMAAENEKKYGAAWRQAESVQKVAAELLAHIDQLKVKVITATEGWPVEKVIGKDERGRDTIINLALVEKKDDYNKITELMIGSEPAKPKEGEMTARELRTKIEAYRDLIKQVGAKNPALAAQVDRVFDLSDRADASGTMNNWESINFYHVPLAAGITILSKLQSDVRNLENECVGFLMGDVEGAAMKFSELAPVVLPVSNYITVGDSFRADVYLAGYDPLNHPVVELSKNGTIDTVKMEVIGDKEVVPIGADGKGKLRLPGQGVGAKEWKGIIKFKQAGQEERRYPFYANYEVAQPNLVVSPTKMNVFYRGIDNPVDVSVPGFSADKIQPSIDNGSITKGAQGYIVKPGKGTEATVSVSVEMPGGQRKSMPGVKFRVKSVPNPTPQFGGKGVSDATIKASELTAALGVIAKMEGFEFDLKFEVIEFNIGVTMGGTYAEKSAKGNKVSQEQKDMLKKVKAGAKVYIDNIKVKKPDGTITSIGSLSLKVT
;
A
#
# COMPACT_ATOMS: atom_id res chain seq x y z
N MET A 1 -32.22 89.35 -12.27
CA MET A 1 -33.35 89.52 -13.21
C MET A 1 -34.62 89.21 -12.42
N ALA A 2 -35.51 90.10 -11.99
CA ALA A 2 -35.98 91.36 -12.55
C ALA A 2 -36.24 92.41 -11.46
N SER A 3 -35.59 93.58 -11.59
CA SER A 3 -35.90 94.80 -10.83
C SER A 3 -36.89 95.63 -11.66
N GLY A 4 -38.16 95.26 -11.61
CA GLY A 4 -39.26 95.99 -12.21
C GLY A 4 -40.54 95.59 -11.48
N LYS A 5 -41.41 96.55 -11.13
CA LYS A 5 -42.68 96.28 -10.44
C LYS A 5 -43.60 95.46 -11.35
N GLN A 6 -43.39 94.14 -11.38
CA GLN A 6 -44.22 93.19 -12.10
C GLN A 6 -45.63 93.21 -11.53
N THR A 7 -46.63 93.26 -12.41
CA THR A 7 -48.04 93.18 -12.01
C THR A 7 -48.30 91.85 -11.29
N PRO A 8 -49.27 91.77 -10.35
CA PRO A 8 -49.58 90.53 -9.63
C PRO A 8 -49.79 89.32 -10.55
N ARG A 9 -50.38 89.53 -11.73
CA ARG A 9 -50.55 88.50 -12.77
C ARG A 9 -49.21 87.98 -13.30
N GLN A 10 -48.23 88.86 -13.52
CA GLN A 10 -46.92 88.50 -14.04
C GLN A 10 -46.04 87.82 -12.97
N LYS A 11 -46.22 88.17 -11.69
CA LYS A 11 -45.64 87.42 -10.56
C LYS A 11 -46.21 86.01 -10.47
N MET A 12 -47.52 85.83 -10.64
CA MET A 12 -48.15 84.51 -10.65
C MET A 12 -47.66 83.66 -11.83
N ILE A 13 -47.54 84.26 -13.02
CA ILE A 13 -47.00 83.57 -14.20
C ILE A 13 -45.52 83.18 -13.97
N ASN A 14 -44.70 84.08 -13.44
CA ASN A 14 -43.29 83.78 -13.18
C ASN A 14 -43.09 82.76 -12.07
N MET A 15 -43.92 82.77 -11.02
CA MET A 15 -43.93 81.72 -10.00
C MET A 15 -44.37 80.38 -10.60
N MET A 16 -45.37 80.38 -11.47
CA MET A 16 -45.80 79.16 -12.18
C MET A 16 -44.71 78.62 -13.10
N TYR A 17 -44.00 79.48 -13.85
CA TYR A 17 -42.86 79.07 -14.67
C TYR A 17 -41.69 78.55 -13.82
N LEU A 18 -41.38 79.18 -12.69
CA LEU A 18 -40.37 78.70 -11.75
C LEU A 18 -40.74 77.33 -11.18
N VAL A 19 -41.98 77.16 -10.74
CA VAL A 19 -42.49 75.87 -10.23
C VAL A 19 -42.48 74.81 -11.32
N LEU A 20 -42.92 75.13 -12.54
CA LEU A 20 -42.98 74.18 -13.66
C LEU A 20 -41.58 73.81 -14.18
N THR A 21 -40.65 74.77 -14.19
CA THR A 21 -39.23 74.53 -14.52
C THR A 21 -38.56 73.70 -13.42
N ALA A 22 -38.86 73.97 -12.14
CA ALA A 22 -38.37 73.16 -11.03
C ALA A 22 -38.95 71.73 -11.06
N LEU A 23 -40.23 71.56 -11.40
CA LEU A 23 -40.86 70.24 -11.56
C LEU A 23 -40.27 69.47 -12.74
N LEU A 24 -40.01 70.12 -13.87
CA LEU A 24 -39.32 69.51 -15.00
C LEU A 24 -37.87 69.12 -14.67
N ALA A 25 -37.18 69.94 -13.87
CA ALA A 25 -35.81 69.66 -13.43
C ALA A 25 -35.74 68.55 -12.35
N LEU A 26 -36.80 68.34 -11.57
CA LEU A 26 -36.93 67.26 -10.60
C LEU A 26 -37.20 65.90 -11.26
N ASN A 27 -37.77 65.89 -12.46
CA ASN A 27 -38.01 64.66 -13.22
C ASN A 27 -36.75 64.22 -13.95
N VAL A 28 -36.42 62.94 -13.85
CA VAL A 28 -35.29 62.34 -14.56
C VAL A 28 -35.63 62.22 -16.05
N SER A 29 -34.67 62.55 -16.92
CA SER A 29 -34.88 62.41 -18.37
C SER A 29 -35.15 60.96 -18.77
N LYS A 30 -36.06 60.74 -19.72
CA LYS A 30 -36.44 59.40 -20.19
C LYS A 30 -35.25 58.59 -20.72
N GLU A 31 -34.31 59.22 -21.40
CA GLU A 31 -33.09 58.59 -21.93
C GLU A 31 -32.19 58.00 -20.82
N ILE A 32 -32.11 58.67 -19.66
CA ILE A 32 -31.38 58.17 -18.49
C ILE A 32 -32.12 56.95 -17.89
N LEU A 33 -33.45 56.95 -17.85
CA LEU A 33 -34.24 55.81 -17.36
C LEU A 33 -34.10 54.58 -18.27
N ASP A 34 -34.07 54.78 -19.60
CA ASP A 34 -33.83 53.70 -20.56
C ASP A 34 -32.41 53.12 -20.44
N SER A 35 -31.44 53.95 -20.07
CA SER A 35 -30.09 53.48 -19.75
C SER A 35 -30.08 52.54 -18.54
N PHE A 36 -30.86 52.84 -17.50
CA PHE A 36 -31.04 51.92 -16.35
C PHE A 36 -31.71 50.60 -16.76
N VAL A 37 -32.68 50.63 -17.67
CA VAL A 37 -33.30 49.42 -18.22
C VAL A 37 -32.26 48.55 -18.93
N THR A 38 -31.39 49.15 -19.75
CA THR A 38 -30.33 48.42 -20.47
C THR A 38 -29.33 47.80 -19.50
N VAL A 39 -28.90 48.55 -18.49
CA VAL A 39 -27.99 48.04 -17.45
C VAL A 39 -28.64 46.89 -16.68
N ASN A 40 -29.90 47.04 -16.27
CA ASN A 40 -30.63 45.99 -15.56
C ASN A 40 -30.75 44.71 -16.41
N ASN A 41 -31.03 44.81 -17.71
CA ASN A 41 -31.09 43.64 -18.60
C ASN A 41 -29.74 42.91 -18.72
N GLY A 42 -28.63 43.67 -18.75
CA GLY A 42 -27.29 43.10 -18.69
C GLY A 42 -27.01 42.36 -17.37
N LEU A 43 -27.43 42.95 -16.25
CA LEU A 43 -27.31 42.32 -14.92
C LEU A 43 -28.18 41.07 -14.78
N GLU A 44 -29.42 41.09 -15.29
CA GLU A 44 -30.30 39.91 -15.30
C GLU A 44 -29.72 38.77 -16.15
N THR A 45 -29.14 39.09 -17.30
CA THR A 45 -28.43 38.10 -18.12
C THR A 45 -27.22 37.53 -17.38
N THR A 46 -26.42 38.41 -16.76
CA THR A 46 -25.26 38.01 -15.95
C THR A 46 -25.68 37.11 -14.80
N LYS A 47 -26.78 37.44 -14.10
CA LYS A 47 -27.36 36.63 -13.02
C LYS A 47 -27.69 35.21 -13.49
N LEU A 48 -28.28 35.06 -14.67
CA LEU A 48 -28.59 33.75 -15.25
C LEU A 48 -27.32 32.96 -15.60
N THR A 49 -26.34 33.60 -16.23
CA THR A 49 -25.06 32.95 -16.53
C THR A 49 -24.32 32.52 -15.27
N LEU A 50 -24.31 33.35 -14.23
CA LEU A 50 -23.72 33.01 -12.94
C LEU A 50 -24.47 31.87 -12.25
N LYS A 51 -25.80 31.82 -12.36
CA LYS A 51 -26.60 30.69 -11.87
C LYS A 51 -26.20 29.39 -12.55
N GLU A 52 -26.12 29.37 -13.88
CA GLU A 52 -25.72 28.16 -14.63
C GLU A 52 -24.30 27.71 -14.26
N LYS A 53 -23.36 28.66 -14.12
CA LYS A 53 -22.00 28.38 -13.63
C LYS A 53 -22.03 27.82 -12.20
N MET A 54 -22.93 28.31 -11.36
CA MET A 54 -23.06 27.83 -9.99
C MET A 54 -23.63 26.43 -9.90
N ASP A 55 -24.71 26.16 -10.63
CA ASP A 55 -25.31 24.83 -10.70
C ASP A 55 -24.28 23.79 -11.18
N ALA A 56 -23.41 24.16 -12.14
CA ALA A 56 -22.30 23.31 -12.57
C ALA A 56 -21.24 23.08 -11.47
N THR A 57 -20.83 24.13 -10.75
CA THR A 57 -19.81 24.03 -9.68
C THR A 57 -20.32 23.21 -8.49
N TYR A 58 -21.57 23.43 -8.06
CA TYR A 58 -22.23 22.62 -7.04
C TYR A 58 -22.44 21.17 -7.52
N GLY A 59 -22.76 20.96 -8.79
CA GLY A 59 -22.83 19.63 -9.40
C GLY A 59 -21.48 18.89 -9.34
N GLN A 60 -20.38 19.57 -9.68
CA GLN A 60 -19.04 18.99 -9.59
C GLN A 60 -18.66 18.68 -8.13
N PHE A 61 -18.94 19.60 -7.20
CA PHE A 61 -18.56 19.42 -5.80
C PHE A 61 -19.40 18.33 -5.12
N SER A 62 -20.70 18.23 -5.41
CA SER A 62 -21.55 17.14 -4.93
C SER A 62 -21.10 15.78 -5.48
N GLY A 63 -20.65 15.70 -6.73
CA GLY A 63 -20.02 14.50 -7.31
C GLY A 63 -18.76 14.08 -6.55
N MET A 64 -17.84 15.01 -6.30
CA MET A 64 -16.62 14.75 -5.50
C MET A 64 -16.94 14.32 -4.06
N ALA A 65 -17.97 14.92 -3.45
CA ALA A 65 -18.43 14.56 -2.12
C ALA A 65 -19.08 13.16 -2.07
N ALA A 66 -19.79 12.76 -3.12
CA ALA A 66 -20.38 11.43 -3.24
C ALA A 66 -19.30 10.35 -3.44
N GLU A 67 -18.25 10.64 -4.21
CA GLU A 67 -17.12 9.72 -4.40
C GLU A 67 -16.26 9.56 -3.14
N ASN A 68 -16.07 10.64 -2.38
CA ASN A 68 -15.21 10.61 -1.19
C ASN A 68 -15.72 11.53 -0.06
N GLU A 69 -16.74 11.03 0.64
CA GLU A 69 -17.40 11.76 1.74
C GLU A 69 -16.42 12.11 2.87
N LYS A 70 -15.48 11.23 3.19
CA LYS A 70 -14.50 11.48 4.27
C LYS A 70 -13.61 12.68 3.99
N LYS A 71 -13.28 12.93 2.72
CA LYS A 71 -12.39 14.02 2.31
C LYS A 71 -13.16 15.32 2.04
N TYR A 72 -14.27 15.24 1.31
CA TYR A 72 -14.99 16.43 0.82
C TYR A 72 -16.26 16.76 1.64
N GLY A 73 -16.78 15.83 2.45
CA GLY A 73 -18.08 15.99 3.12
C GLY A 73 -18.17 17.16 4.09
N ALA A 74 -17.09 17.47 4.82
CA ALA A 74 -17.08 18.62 5.73
C ALA A 74 -17.15 19.96 4.97
N ALA A 75 -16.35 20.10 3.90
CA ALA A 75 -16.34 21.29 3.04
C ALA A 75 -17.65 21.40 2.23
N TRP A 76 -18.24 20.28 1.83
CA TRP A 76 -19.55 20.24 1.16
C TRP A 76 -20.66 20.79 2.05
N ARG A 77 -20.75 20.38 3.32
CA ARG A 77 -21.74 20.92 4.28
C ARG A 77 -21.60 22.43 4.48
N GLN A 78 -20.37 22.96 4.41
CA GLN A 78 -20.13 24.40 4.45
C GLN A 78 -20.58 25.09 3.16
N ALA A 79 -20.35 24.48 1.98
CA ALA A 79 -20.86 25.02 0.74
C ALA A 79 -22.40 25.00 0.66
N GLU A 80 -23.03 23.96 1.22
CA GLU A 80 -24.50 23.85 1.31
C GLU A 80 -25.09 24.92 2.24
N SER A 81 -24.44 25.22 3.37
CA SER A 81 -24.88 26.30 4.24
C SER A 81 -24.77 27.67 3.56
N VAL A 82 -23.69 27.92 2.81
CA VAL A 82 -23.53 29.12 1.99
C VAL A 82 -24.61 29.18 0.90
N GLN A 83 -24.91 28.07 0.23
CA GLN A 83 -25.95 28.00 -0.80
C GLN A 83 -27.31 28.36 -0.25
N LYS A 84 -27.67 27.82 0.92
CA LYS A 84 -28.96 28.06 1.57
C LYS A 84 -29.12 29.54 1.92
N VAL A 85 -28.12 30.14 2.58
CA VAL A 85 -28.17 31.55 2.97
C VAL A 85 -28.16 32.48 1.74
N ALA A 86 -27.39 32.14 0.70
CA ALA A 86 -27.40 32.88 -0.57
C ALA A 86 -28.78 32.80 -1.24
N ALA A 87 -29.40 31.61 -1.30
CA ALA A 87 -30.73 31.42 -1.87
C ALA A 87 -31.80 32.19 -1.10
N GLU A 88 -31.76 32.18 0.23
CA GLU A 88 -32.66 32.96 1.10
C GLU A 88 -32.51 34.47 0.87
N LEU A 89 -31.27 34.98 0.77
CA LEU A 89 -31.00 36.39 0.48
C LEU A 89 -31.48 36.79 -0.93
N LEU A 90 -31.24 35.96 -1.93
CA LEU A 90 -31.67 36.22 -3.31
C LEU A 90 -33.19 36.20 -3.46
N ALA A 91 -33.86 35.24 -2.82
CA ALA A 91 -35.32 35.18 -2.78
C ALA A 91 -35.90 36.42 -2.09
N HIS A 92 -35.29 36.88 -0.99
CA HIS A 92 -35.69 38.12 -0.33
C HIS A 92 -35.52 39.34 -1.25
N ILE A 93 -34.42 39.44 -2.00
CA ILE A 93 -34.21 40.52 -2.98
C ILE A 93 -35.24 40.46 -4.12
N ASP A 94 -35.55 39.27 -4.64
CA ASP A 94 -36.58 39.10 -5.67
C ASP A 94 -37.96 39.53 -5.16
N GLN A 95 -38.32 39.13 -3.93
CA GLN A 95 -39.57 39.56 -3.30
C GLN A 95 -39.62 41.08 -3.11
N LEU A 96 -38.49 41.73 -2.76
CA LEU A 96 -38.41 43.19 -2.63
C LEU A 96 -38.68 43.86 -3.97
N LYS A 97 -38.04 43.40 -5.04
CA LYS A 97 -38.27 43.91 -6.41
C LYS A 97 -39.74 43.80 -6.79
N VAL A 98 -40.37 42.64 -6.56
CA VAL A 98 -41.80 42.43 -6.84
C VAL A 98 -42.67 43.39 -6.03
N LYS A 99 -42.43 43.53 -4.73
CA LYS A 99 -43.22 44.39 -3.85
C LYS A 99 -43.14 45.86 -4.28
N VAL A 100 -41.95 46.35 -4.63
CA VAL A 100 -41.75 47.74 -5.06
C VAL A 100 -42.42 48.00 -6.42
N ILE A 101 -42.29 47.08 -7.38
CA ILE A 101 -42.95 47.21 -8.70
C ILE A 101 -44.48 47.21 -8.54
N THR A 102 -45.01 46.25 -7.76
CA THR A 102 -46.45 46.10 -7.50
C THR A 102 -47.04 47.37 -6.87
N ALA A 103 -46.35 47.94 -5.88
CA ALA A 103 -46.82 49.15 -5.19
C ALA A 103 -46.76 50.42 -6.05
N THR A 104 -45.85 50.46 -7.03
CA THR A 104 -45.68 51.62 -7.93
C THR A 104 -46.70 51.59 -9.07
N GLU A 105 -46.86 50.43 -9.71
CA GLU A 105 -47.77 50.24 -10.84
C GLU A 105 -49.22 49.99 -10.42
N GLY A 106 -49.45 49.50 -9.19
CA GLY A 106 -50.78 49.08 -8.73
C GLY A 106 -51.29 47.80 -9.41
N TRP A 107 -50.39 47.01 -9.99
CA TRP A 107 -50.73 45.75 -10.66
C TRP A 107 -50.92 44.61 -9.64
N PRO A 108 -51.71 43.58 -9.96
CA PRO A 108 -51.70 42.35 -9.17
C PRO A 108 -50.34 41.65 -9.27
N VAL A 109 -49.91 41.00 -8.19
CA VAL A 109 -48.61 40.30 -8.09
C VAL A 109 -48.41 39.29 -9.24
N GLU A 110 -49.50 38.68 -9.71
CA GLU A 110 -49.55 37.72 -10.84
C GLU A 110 -49.13 38.32 -12.19
N LYS A 111 -49.21 39.65 -12.36
CA LYS A 111 -48.76 40.33 -13.59
C LYS A 111 -47.27 40.70 -13.52
N VAL A 112 -46.70 40.74 -12.31
CA VAL A 112 -45.30 41.12 -12.04
C VAL A 112 -44.40 39.88 -12.02
N ILE A 113 -44.94 38.72 -11.66
CA ILE A 113 -44.26 37.42 -11.69
C ILE A 113 -44.69 36.67 -12.95
N GLY A 114 -43.76 36.48 -13.88
CA GLY A 114 -43.95 35.65 -15.08
C GLY A 114 -43.08 34.39 -15.03
N LYS A 115 -43.32 33.47 -15.97
CA LYS A 115 -42.40 32.35 -16.24
C LYS A 115 -41.73 32.57 -17.59
N ASP A 116 -40.41 32.46 -17.62
CA ASP A 116 -39.60 32.49 -18.84
C ASP A 116 -39.86 31.24 -19.71
N GLU A 117 -39.41 31.22 -20.97
CA GLU A 117 -39.57 30.09 -21.91
C GLU A 117 -38.98 28.77 -21.36
N ARG A 118 -38.09 28.86 -20.36
CA ARG A 118 -37.46 27.73 -19.65
C ARG A 118 -38.16 27.38 -18.32
N GLY A 119 -39.36 27.91 -18.07
CA GLY A 119 -40.20 27.61 -16.90
C GLY A 119 -39.72 28.21 -15.57
N ARG A 120 -38.81 29.20 -15.63
CA ARG A 120 -38.22 29.85 -14.44
C ARG A 120 -39.01 31.08 -14.06
N ASP A 121 -39.25 31.27 -12.76
CA ASP A 121 -39.88 32.49 -12.24
C ASP A 121 -39.00 33.70 -12.56
N THR A 122 -39.57 34.66 -13.28
CA THR A 122 -38.91 35.88 -13.71
C THR A 122 -39.78 37.08 -13.37
N ILE A 123 -39.13 38.15 -12.94
CA ILE A 123 -39.79 39.42 -12.68
C ILE A 123 -40.00 40.09 -14.04
N ILE A 124 -41.11 40.81 -14.20
CA ILE A 124 -41.39 41.56 -15.41
C ILE A 124 -40.18 42.43 -15.80
N ASN A 125 -39.85 42.46 -17.09
CA ASN A 125 -38.73 43.25 -17.57
C ASN A 125 -38.96 44.73 -17.23
N LEU A 126 -37.92 45.40 -16.71
CA LEU A 126 -37.98 46.80 -16.32
C LEU A 126 -38.42 47.72 -17.48
N ALA A 127 -38.22 47.31 -18.74
CA ALA A 127 -38.71 48.01 -19.93
C ALA A 127 -40.24 48.21 -19.94
N LEU A 128 -41.00 47.25 -19.39
CA LEU A 128 -42.46 47.21 -19.41
C LEU A 128 -43.12 47.99 -18.25
N VAL A 129 -42.33 48.45 -17.28
CA VAL A 129 -42.79 49.30 -16.17
C VAL A 129 -43.04 50.71 -16.72
N GLU A 130 -44.19 51.32 -16.46
CA GLU A 130 -44.54 52.64 -17.02
C GLU A 130 -44.01 53.77 -16.13
N LYS A 131 -44.14 53.64 -14.80
CA LYS A 131 -43.75 54.64 -13.79
C LYS A 131 -42.32 54.42 -13.30
N LYS A 132 -41.36 54.40 -14.23
CA LYS A 132 -39.93 54.15 -13.96
C LYS A 132 -39.26 55.26 -13.16
N ASP A 133 -39.80 56.47 -13.25
CA ASP A 133 -39.32 57.70 -12.61
C ASP A 133 -39.86 57.90 -11.20
N ASP A 134 -40.86 57.12 -10.75
CA ASP A 134 -41.42 57.26 -9.42
C ASP A 134 -40.38 56.92 -8.35
N TYR A 135 -40.13 57.88 -7.47
CA TYR A 135 -39.22 57.78 -6.34
C TYR A 135 -39.96 57.69 -5.00
N ASN A 136 -41.26 57.99 -4.95
CA ASN A 136 -42.02 58.04 -3.70
C ASN A 136 -42.28 56.64 -3.16
N LYS A 137 -42.70 55.72 -4.02
CA LYS A 137 -43.12 54.38 -3.60
C LYS A 137 -41.98 53.50 -3.10
N ILE A 138 -40.82 53.56 -3.76
CA ILE A 138 -39.62 52.87 -3.29
C ILE A 138 -39.13 53.46 -1.96
N THR A 139 -39.15 54.79 -1.82
CA THR A 139 -38.75 55.48 -0.59
C THR A 139 -39.69 55.12 0.57
N GLU A 140 -41.00 55.18 0.36
CA GLU A 140 -42.03 54.87 1.36
C GLU A 140 -41.92 53.43 1.87
N LEU A 141 -41.68 52.48 0.97
CA LEU A 141 -41.62 51.05 1.30
C LEU A 141 -40.30 50.65 1.97
N MET A 142 -39.17 51.14 1.47
CA MET A 142 -37.85 50.65 1.88
C MET A 142 -37.24 51.45 3.04
N ILE A 143 -37.59 52.73 3.19
CA ILE A 143 -37.01 53.65 4.19
C ILE A 143 -38.09 54.33 5.04
N GLY A 144 -39.22 54.72 4.47
CA GLY A 144 -40.22 55.53 5.16
C GLY A 144 -39.89 57.02 5.15
N SER A 145 -40.48 57.78 6.08
CA SER A 145 -40.49 59.25 6.05
C SER A 145 -39.19 59.91 6.49
N GLU A 146 -38.34 59.22 7.26
CA GLU A 146 -37.09 59.77 7.81
C GLU A 146 -35.85 59.06 7.24
N PRO A 147 -34.98 59.73 6.47
CA PRO A 147 -33.76 59.12 5.91
C PRO A 147 -32.73 58.73 6.98
N ALA A 148 -32.63 59.51 8.06
CA ALA A 148 -31.70 59.24 9.16
C ALA A 148 -32.11 58.03 10.02
N LYS A 149 -33.40 57.63 9.98
CA LYS A 149 -33.95 56.48 10.72
C LYS A 149 -34.86 55.67 9.80
N PRO A 150 -34.28 54.77 8.98
CA PRO A 150 -35.07 53.94 8.08
C PRO A 150 -36.04 53.08 8.90
N LYS A 151 -37.24 52.91 8.36
CA LYS A 151 -38.31 52.10 8.91
C LYS A 151 -37.81 50.69 9.17
N GLU A 152 -38.00 50.23 10.40
CA GLU A 152 -37.72 48.85 10.80
C GLU A 152 -38.99 48.01 10.60
N GLY A 153 -38.86 46.89 9.90
CA GLY A 153 -39.99 45.98 9.62
C GLY A 153 -39.68 44.99 8.49
N GLU A 154 -40.62 44.08 8.24
CA GLU A 154 -40.51 43.09 7.17
C GLU A 154 -40.42 43.76 5.79
N MET A 155 -39.47 43.31 4.97
CA MET A 155 -39.24 43.75 3.59
C MET A 155 -38.80 45.23 3.50
N THR A 156 -37.93 45.66 4.40
CA THR A 156 -37.33 47.01 4.44
C THR A 156 -35.85 47.01 4.05
N ALA A 157 -35.28 48.18 3.75
CA ALA A 157 -33.85 48.31 3.45
C ALA A 157 -32.96 47.89 4.63
N ARG A 158 -33.46 48.05 5.86
CA ARG A 158 -32.75 47.67 7.08
C ARG A 158 -32.65 46.15 7.23
N GLU A 159 -33.72 45.42 6.97
CA GLU A 159 -33.70 43.95 6.97
C GLU A 159 -32.78 43.40 5.88
N LEU A 160 -32.81 44.01 4.68
CA LEU A 160 -31.91 43.65 3.59
C LEU A 160 -30.45 43.81 4.03
N ARG A 161 -30.11 44.92 4.69
CA ARG A 161 -28.77 45.16 5.23
C ARG A 161 -28.35 44.06 6.22
N THR A 162 -29.19 43.73 7.20
CA THR A 162 -28.90 42.68 8.18
C THR A 162 -28.66 41.32 7.51
N LYS A 163 -29.44 40.97 6.49
CA LYS A 163 -29.26 39.71 5.73
C LYS A 163 -27.96 39.72 4.91
N ILE A 164 -27.56 40.87 4.36
CA ILE A 164 -26.26 41.02 3.67
C ILE A 164 -25.10 40.90 4.67
N GLU A 165 -25.21 41.52 5.85
CA GLU A 165 -24.20 41.42 6.92
C GLU A 165 -24.03 39.96 7.37
N ALA A 166 -25.14 39.25 7.62
CA ALA A 166 -25.12 37.83 7.97
C ALA A 166 -24.47 36.96 6.88
N TYR A 167 -24.75 37.23 5.60
CA TYR A 167 -24.12 36.53 4.48
C TYR A 167 -22.62 36.82 4.37
N ARG A 168 -22.22 38.09 4.55
CA ARG A 168 -20.81 38.51 4.59
C ARG A 168 -20.04 37.82 5.70
N ASP A 169 -20.59 37.77 6.91
CA ASP A 169 -19.93 37.15 8.05
C ASP A 169 -19.81 35.63 7.87
N LEU A 170 -20.83 34.98 7.28
CA LEU A 170 -20.77 33.57 6.93
C LEU A 170 -19.64 33.27 5.93
N ILE A 171 -19.54 34.04 4.83
CA ILE A 171 -18.46 33.82 3.84
C ILE A 171 -17.09 34.01 4.49
N LYS A 172 -16.93 35.02 5.35
CA LYS A 172 -15.68 35.26 6.08
C LYS A 172 -15.33 34.11 7.02
N GLN A 173 -16.32 33.55 7.71
CA GLN A 173 -16.13 32.42 8.61
C GLN A 173 -15.70 31.17 7.83
N VAL A 174 -16.38 30.88 6.71
CA VAL A 174 -16.08 29.72 5.84
C VAL A 174 -14.72 29.90 5.15
N GLY A 175 -14.43 31.12 4.71
CA GLY A 175 -13.18 31.51 4.05
C GLY A 175 -12.08 32.00 4.99
N ALA A 176 -12.11 31.69 6.29
CA ALA A 176 -11.19 32.27 7.29
C ALA A 176 -9.70 32.05 6.96
N LYS A 177 -9.38 30.99 6.21
CA LYS A 177 -8.03 30.68 5.74
C LYS A 177 -7.56 31.52 4.54
N ASN A 178 -8.45 32.32 3.95
CA ASN A 178 -8.17 33.13 2.76
C ASN A 178 -8.38 34.63 3.04
N PRO A 179 -7.31 35.36 3.42
CA PRO A 179 -7.36 36.80 3.63
C PRO A 179 -7.80 37.59 2.38
N ALA A 180 -7.52 37.07 1.18
CA ALA A 180 -7.88 37.74 -0.06
C ALA A 180 -9.41 37.70 -0.31
N LEU A 181 -10.05 36.57 0.00
CA LEU A 181 -11.51 36.43 -0.09
C LEU A 181 -12.20 37.34 0.93
N ALA A 182 -11.71 37.37 2.18
CA ALA A 182 -12.25 38.27 3.21
C ALA A 182 -12.16 39.76 2.78
N ALA A 183 -11.02 40.18 2.24
CA ALA A 183 -10.83 41.53 1.73
C ALA A 183 -11.72 41.83 0.51
N GLN A 184 -12.00 40.84 -0.34
CA GLN A 184 -12.90 41.00 -1.48
C GLN A 184 -14.34 41.15 -1.05
N VAL A 185 -14.82 40.34 -0.11
CA VAL A 185 -16.16 40.47 0.49
C VAL A 185 -16.33 41.86 1.10
N ASP A 186 -15.29 42.39 1.77
CA ASP A 186 -15.31 43.73 2.36
C ASP A 186 -15.38 44.86 1.32
N ARG A 187 -14.77 44.68 0.16
CA ARG A 187 -14.88 45.64 -0.95
C ARG A 187 -16.24 45.59 -1.64
N VAL A 188 -16.82 44.39 -1.77
CA VAL A 188 -18.09 44.20 -2.51
C VAL A 188 -19.29 44.63 -1.67
N PHE A 189 -19.31 44.29 -0.38
CA PHE A 189 -20.35 44.67 0.57
C PHE A 189 -19.87 45.75 1.54
N ASP A 190 -19.42 46.88 0.98
CA ASP A 190 -19.18 48.07 1.76
C ASP A 190 -20.52 48.75 2.12
N LEU A 191 -20.92 48.58 3.38
CA LEU A 191 -22.14 49.14 3.96
C LEU A 191 -21.84 50.37 4.81
N SER A 192 -20.67 50.99 4.63
CA SER A 192 -20.30 52.21 5.34
C SER A 192 -21.14 53.42 4.90
N ASP A 193 -21.30 54.34 5.83
CA ASP A 193 -21.94 55.62 5.56
C ASP A 193 -21.03 56.45 4.65
N ARG A 194 -21.60 57.03 3.58
CA ARG A 194 -20.84 57.82 2.61
C ARG A 194 -21.52 59.16 2.36
N ALA A 195 -20.73 60.14 1.94
CA ALA A 195 -21.26 61.41 1.49
C ALA A 195 -22.04 61.20 0.18
N ASP A 196 -23.26 61.73 0.12
CA ASP A 196 -24.02 61.80 -1.12
C ASP A 196 -23.48 62.88 -2.06
N ALA A 197 -24.08 63.05 -3.24
CA ALA A 197 -23.70 64.08 -4.20
C ALA A 197 -23.89 65.53 -3.66
N SER A 198 -24.60 65.70 -2.53
CA SER A 198 -24.80 66.98 -1.85
C SER A 198 -23.77 67.23 -0.73
N GLY A 199 -22.88 66.27 -0.45
CA GLY A 199 -21.89 66.33 0.63
C GLY A 199 -22.43 65.96 2.00
N THR A 200 -23.68 65.47 2.08
CA THR A 200 -24.32 65.04 3.34
C THR A 200 -23.97 63.59 3.63
N MET A 201 -23.50 63.30 4.84
CA MET A 201 -23.27 61.92 5.29
C MET A 201 -24.59 61.21 5.48
N ASN A 202 -24.86 60.21 4.65
CA ASN A 202 -26.08 59.42 4.70
C ASN A 202 -25.74 57.94 4.94
N ASN A 203 -26.68 57.23 5.55
CA ASN A 203 -26.61 55.78 5.72
C ASN A 203 -26.72 55.07 4.36
N TRP A 204 -26.13 53.87 4.27
CA TRP A 204 -26.15 53.04 3.05
C TRP A 204 -27.57 52.85 2.51
N GLU A 205 -28.54 52.62 3.40
CA GLU A 205 -29.95 52.45 3.05
C GLU A 205 -30.50 53.68 2.31
N SER A 206 -30.27 54.90 2.80
CA SER A 206 -30.78 56.12 2.16
C SER A 206 -30.10 56.45 0.86
N ILE A 207 -28.80 56.24 0.75
CA ILE A 207 -28.11 56.59 -0.50
C ILE A 207 -28.59 55.71 -1.66
N ASN A 208 -28.94 54.46 -1.38
CA ASN A 208 -29.34 53.53 -2.42
C ASN A 208 -30.85 53.53 -2.70
N PHE A 209 -31.69 53.93 -1.72
CA PHE A 209 -33.15 53.80 -1.85
C PHE A 209 -33.98 55.05 -1.47
N TYR A 210 -33.39 56.17 -1.02
CA TYR A 210 -34.11 57.41 -0.68
C TYR A 210 -34.12 58.39 -1.85
N HIS A 211 -35.31 58.80 -2.31
CA HIS A 211 -35.49 59.65 -3.48
C HIS A 211 -34.80 59.14 -4.76
N VAL A 212 -34.59 57.82 -4.85
CA VAL A 212 -34.03 57.16 -6.03
C VAL A 212 -35.17 56.72 -6.93
N PRO A 213 -35.10 56.93 -8.27
CA PRO A 213 -36.10 56.41 -9.20
C PRO A 213 -36.23 54.89 -9.11
N LEU A 214 -37.44 54.37 -9.29
CA LEU A 214 -37.72 52.93 -9.29
C LEU A 214 -36.74 52.13 -10.16
N ALA A 215 -36.46 52.61 -11.38
CA ALA A 215 -35.55 51.93 -12.30
C ALA A 215 -34.13 51.78 -11.73
N ALA A 216 -33.62 52.80 -11.05
CA ALA A 216 -32.30 52.77 -10.42
C ALA A 216 -32.30 51.85 -9.18
N GLY A 217 -33.33 51.91 -8.35
CA GLY A 217 -33.46 51.04 -7.17
C GLY A 217 -33.52 49.55 -7.53
N ILE A 218 -34.28 49.18 -8.55
CA ILE A 218 -34.33 47.80 -9.08
C ILE A 218 -32.96 47.38 -9.63
N THR A 219 -32.27 48.27 -10.35
CA THR A 219 -30.94 48.00 -10.90
C THR A 219 -29.92 47.74 -9.78
N ILE A 220 -29.97 48.50 -8.68
CA ILE A 220 -29.14 48.28 -7.49
C ILE A 220 -29.42 46.91 -6.87
N LEU A 221 -30.70 46.53 -6.73
CA LEU A 221 -31.08 45.21 -6.23
C LEU A 221 -30.56 44.09 -7.15
N SER A 222 -30.67 44.23 -8.47
CA SER A 222 -30.12 43.28 -9.46
C SER A 222 -28.59 43.17 -9.39
N LYS A 223 -27.91 44.29 -9.12
CA LYS A 223 -26.45 44.32 -8.90
C LYS A 223 -26.08 43.52 -7.65
N LEU A 224 -26.80 43.73 -6.53
CA LEU A 224 -26.60 42.95 -5.30
C LEU A 224 -26.81 41.45 -5.52
N GLN A 225 -27.81 41.06 -6.32
CA GLN A 225 -28.02 39.64 -6.67
C GLN A 225 -26.82 39.05 -7.42
N SER A 226 -26.24 39.81 -8.35
CA SER A 226 -25.06 39.39 -9.12
C SER A 226 -23.82 39.27 -8.23
N ASP A 227 -23.63 40.21 -7.30
CA ASP A 227 -22.53 40.19 -6.33
C ASP A 227 -22.61 38.98 -5.38
N VAL A 228 -23.80 38.68 -4.86
CA VAL A 228 -24.03 37.49 -4.02
C VAL A 228 -23.65 36.22 -4.77
N ARG A 229 -24.08 36.07 -6.03
CA ARG A 229 -23.74 34.90 -6.85
C ARG A 229 -22.25 34.78 -7.16
N ASN A 230 -21.58 35.91 -7.41
CA ASN A 230 -20.13 35.92 -7.66
C ASN A 230 -19.33 35.49 -6.43
N LEU A 231 -19.67 36.03 -5.25
CA LEU A 231 -18.99 35.69 -3.99
C LEU A 231 -19.29 34.25 -3.54
N GLU A 232 -20.52 33.78 -3.74
CA GLU A 232 -20.88 32.37 -3.58
C GLU A 232 -19.94 31.50 -4.43
N ASN A 233 -19.75 31.85 -5.70
CA ASN A 233 -18.89 31.09 -6.61
C ASN A 233 -17.42 31.06 -6.19
N GLU A 234 -16.89 32.19 -5.77
CA GLU A 234 -15.50 32.28 -5.30
C GLU A 234 -15.29 31.52 -3.98
N CYS A 235 -16.25 31.58 -3.06
CA CYS A 235 -16.20 30.85 -1.79
C CYS A 235 -16.22 29.34 -2.01
N VAL A 236 -17.14 28.84 -2.85
CA VAL A 236 -17.21 27.41 -3.18
C VAL A 236 -15.97 26.95 -3.93
N GLY A 237 -15.49 27.73 -4.91
CA GLY A 237 -14.24 27.44 -5.61
C GLY A 237 -13.03 27.38 -4.66
N PHE A 238 -12.97 28.26 -3.67
CA PHE A 238 -11.96 28.21 -2.63
C PHE A 238 -12.06 26.96 -1.75
N LEU A 239 -13.26 26.56 -1.32
CA LEU A 239 -13.47 25.34 -0.55
C LEU A 239 -13.01 24.08 -1.29
N MET A 240 -13.32 23.99 -2.60
CA MET A 240 -12.84 22.90 -3.45
C MET A 240 -11.30 22.92 -3.53
N GLY A 241 -10.72 24.09 -3.76
CA GLY A 241 -9.28 24.29 -3.85
C GLY A 241 -8.51 24.00 -2.55
N ASP A 242 -9.06 24.32 -1.38
CA ASP A 242 -8.43 24.04 -0.07
C ASP A 242 -8.34 22.52 0.16
N VAL A 243 -9.42 21.79 -0.16
CA VAL A 243 -9.44 20.31 -0.02
C VAL A 243 -8.49 19.63 -1.00
N GLU A 244 -8.38 20.14 -2.22
CA GLU A 244 -7.44 19.62 -3.22
C GLU A 244 -5.98 20.04 -2.95
N GLY A 245 -5.75 21.26 -2.49
CA GLY A 245 -4.42 21.75 -2.11
C GLY A 245 -3.84 21.04 -0.90
N ALA A 246 -4.70 20.56 0.01
CA ALA A 246 -4.30 19.69 1.11
C ALA A 246 -3.94 18.27 0.66
N ALA A 247 -4.38 17.84 -0.54
CA ALA A 247 -4.11 16.51 -1.06
C ALA A 247 -2.70 16.40 -1.63
N MET A 248 -2.02 15.30 -1.32
CA MET A 248 -0.73 14.99 -1.95
C MET A 248 -0.94 14.74 -3.44
N LYS A 249 -0.12 15.41 -4.26
CA LYS A 249 -0.13 15.24 -5.71
C LYS A 249 1.01 14.29 -6.08
N PHE A 250 0.67 13.23 -6.81
CA PHE A 250 1.62 12.27 -7.36
C PHE A 250 1.56 12.37 -8.89
N SER A 251 2.72 12.32 -9.55
CA SER A 251 2.79 12.46 -11.01
C SER A 251 2.71 11.11 -11.73
N GLU A 252 3.24 10.05 -11.13
CA GLU A 252 3.27 8.70 -11.69
C GLU A 252 2.59 7.68 -10.78
N LEU A 253 2.00 6.65 -11.39
CA LEU A 253 1.36 5.53 -10.72
C LEU A 253 2.08 4.25 -11.13
N ALA A 254 2.47 3.43 -10.16
CA ALA A 254 3.01 2.10 -10.41
C ALA A 254 2.29 1.04 -9.57
N PRO A 255 1.95 -0.13 -10.15
CA PRO A 255 1.47 -1.25 -9.37
C PRO A 255 2.60 -1.81 -8.51
N VAL A 256 2.31 -2.02 -7.23
CA VAL A 256 3.23 -2.63 -6.26
C VAL A 256 2.61 -3.91 -5.76
N VAL A 257 3.40 -4.99 -5.78
CA VAL A 257 3.04 -6.29 -5.23
C VAL A 257 3.98 -6.55 -4.06
N LEU A 258 3.44 -6.62 -2.85
CA LEU A 258 4.18 -6.89 -1.63
C LEU A 258 3.85 -8.31 -1.14
N PRO A 259 4.69 -9.31 -1.44
CA PRO A 259 4.49 -10.69 -0.99
C PRO A 259 4.76 -10.84 0.51
N VAL A 260 3.96 -11.67 1.19
CA VAL A 260 4.21 -12.02 2.61
C VAL A 260 5.46 -12.91 2.73
N SER A 261 5.66 -13.82 1.77
CA SER A 261 6.87 -14.63 1.60
C SER A 261 7.14 -14.87 0.12
N ASN A 262 8.41 -14.77 -0.28
CA ASN A 262 8.88 -15.13 -1.62
C ASN A 262 9.23 -16.61 -1.78
N TYR A 263 9.17 -17.39 -0.69
CA TYR A 263 9.48 -18.82 -0.68
C TYR A 263 8.27 -19.62 -0.20
N ILE A 264 7.75 -20.50 -1.06
CA ILE A 264 6.62 -21.38 -0.76
C ILE A 264 6.97 -22.82 -1.13
N THR A 265 6.37 -23.78 -0.42
CA THR A 265 6.51 -25.21 -0.74
C THR A 265 5.32 -25.69 -1.56
N VAL A 266 5.49 -26.81 -2.28
CA VAL A 266 4.40 -27.42 -3.05
C VAL A 266 3.24 -27.79 -2.11
N GLY A 267 2.06 -27.24 -2.41
CA GLY A 267 0.84 -27.38 -1.60
C GLY A 267 0.56 -26.20 -0.66
N ASP A 268 1.43 -25.20 -0.58
CA ASP A 268 1.18 -23.94 0.12
C ASP A 268 0.61 -22.86 -0.83
N SER A 269 -0.02 -21.82 -0.29
CA SER A 269 -0.64 -20.72 -1.04
C SER A 269 0.22 -19.46 -1.02
N PHE A 270 0.51 -18.89 -2.19
CA PHE A 270 1.13 -17.57 -2.31
C PHE A 270 0.16 -16.47 -1.86
N ARG A 271 0.62 -15.56 -0.99
CA ARG A 271 -0.16 -14.42 -0.48
C ARG A 271 0.64 -13.13 -0.68
N ALA A 272 0.00 -12.12 -1.24
CA ALA A 272 0.61 -10.81 -1.49
C ALA A 272 -0.44 -9.70 -1.45
N ASP A 273 -0.05 -8.53 -0.94
CA ASP A 273 -0.84 -7.32 -1.03
C ASP A 273 -0.55 -6.63 -2.38
N VAL A 274 -1.60 -6.37 -3.16
CA VAL A 274 -1.50 -5.72 -4.46
C VAL A 274 -2.20 -4.38 -4.39
N TYR A 275 -1.46 -3.29 -4.59
CA TYR A 275 -2.00 -1.94 -4.56
C TYR A 275 -1.29 -1.03 -5.56
N LEU A 276 -1.93 0.10 -5.88
CA LEU A 276 -1.37 1.12 -6.76
C LEU A 276 -0.64 2.17 -5.91
N ALA A 277 0.64 2.38 -6.16
CA ALA A 277 1.45 3.39 -5.47
C ALA A 277 1.65 4.61 -6.38
N GLY A 278 1.29 5.79 -5.86
CA GLY A 278 1.64 7.06 -6.47
C GLY A 278 3.03 7.51 -6.01
N TYR A 279 3.87 7.98 -6.94
CA TYR A 279 5.17 8.56 -6.65
C TYR A 279 5.49 9.72 -7.61
N ASP A 280 6.50 10.51 -7.26
CA ASP A 280 6.94 11.68 -8.04
C ASP A 280 8.46 11.61 -8.29
N PRO A 281 8.91 11.44 -9.56
CA PRO A 281 10.33 11.44 -9.91
C PRO A 281 11.02 12.80 -9.81
N LEU A 282 10.29 13.92 -9.70
CA LEU A 282 10.89 15.26 -9.62
C LEU A 282 11.07 15.72 -8.17
N ASN A 283 10.15 15.32 -7.29
CA ASN A 283 10.21 15.63 -5.86
C ASN A 283 10.75 14.43 -5.07
N HIS A 284 12.08 14.28 -5.06
CA HIS A 284 12.72 13.16 -4.37
C HIS A 284 12.55 13.23 -2.84
N PRO A 285 11.98 12.20 -2.19
CA PRO A 285 12.01 12.11 -0.73
C PRO A 285 13.44 11.86 -0.21
N VAL A 286 13.65 12.03 1.09
CA VAL A 286 14.87 11.58 1.76
C VAL A 286 14.56 10.29 2.50
N VAL A 287 15.26 9.21 2.17
CA VAL A 287 15.07 7.89 2.80
C VAL A 287 16.22 7.63 3.77
N GLU A 288 15.91 7.59 5.07
CA GLU A 288 16.86 7.31 6.14
C GLU A 288 16.64 5.90 6.70
N LEU A 289 17.69 5.09 6.73
CA LEU A 289 17.71 3.74 7.30
C LEU A 289 18.35 3.73 8.68
N SER A 290 17.79 2.92 9.58
CA SER A 290 18.38 2.62 10.88
C SER A 290 19.35 1.44 10.77
N LYS A 291 20.64 1.66 11.04
CA LYS A 291 21.62 0.57 11.12
C LYS A 291 21.44 -0.31 12.36
N ASN A 292 20.89 0.26 13.44
CA ASN A 292 20.72 -0.41 14.73
C ASN A 292 19.28 -0.90 14.96
N GLY A 293 18.42 -0.86 13.93
CA GLY A 293 17.06 -1.40 13.98
C GLY A 293 16.10 -0.69 14.94
N THR A 294 16.45 0.51 15.41
CA THR A 294 15.65 1.28 16.37
C THR A 294 15.18 2.59 15.74
N ILE A 295 13.87 2.85 15.83
CA ILE A 295 13.22 4.08 15.38
C ILE A 295 12.44 4.64 16.57
N ASP A 296 12.52 5.95 16.77
CA ASP A 296 11.62 6.66 17.67
C ASP A 296 10.27 6.84 16.96
N THR A 297 9.25 6.09 17.36
CA THR A 297 7.90 6.18 16.79
C THR A 297 7.15 7.43 17.23
N VAL A 298 7.62 8.16 18.24
CA VAL A 298 7.01 9.41 18.72
C VAL A 298 7.63 10.61 18.01
N LYS A 299 8.95 10.63 17.86
CA LYS A 299 9.66 11.71 17.14
C LYS A 299 9.78 11.47 15.63
N MET A 300 9.44 10.27 15.15
CA MET A 300 9.58 9.84 13.76
C MET A 300 11.01 10.08 13.26
N GLU A 301 12.00 9.60 14.03
CA GLU A 301 13.42 9.72 13.71
C GLU A 301 14.16 8.40 13.90
N VAL A 302 15.18 8.19 13.07
CA VAL A 302 16.14 7.09 13.25
C VAL A 302 17.03 7.41 14.44
N ILE A 303 17.10 6.47 15.40
CA ILE A 303 17.98 6.55 16.57
C ILE A 303 19.33 5.91 16.20
N GLY A 304 20.43 6.64 16.40
CA GLY A 304 21.80 6.17 16.16
C GLY A 304 22.31 6.43 14.75
N ASP A 305 23.15 5.53 14.22
CA ASP A 305 23.78 5.67 12.91
C ASP A 305 22.76 5.56 11.77
N LYS A 306 22.79 6.55 10.87
CA LYS A 306 21.86 6.71 9.75
C LYS A 306 22.56 6.37 8.44
N GLU A 307 21.84 5.69 7.55
CA GLU A 307 22.26 5.51 6.16
C GLU A 307 21.21 6.11 5.24
N VAL A 308 21.62 7.02 4.35
CA VAL A 308 20.72 7.64 3.38
C VAL A 308 20.72 6.78 2.12
N VAL A 309 19.55 6.31 1.70
CA VAL A 309 19.41 5.54 0.46
C VAL A 309 19.41 6.52 -0.72
N PRO A 310 20.31 6.36 -1.70
CA PRO A 310 20.28 7.19 -2.90
C PRO A 310 19.01 6.89 -3.70
N ILE A 311 18.34 7.96 -4.13
CA ILE A 311 17.19 7.89 -5.03
C ILE A 311 17.70 8.04 -6.47
N GLY A 312 17.31 7.11 -7.33
CA GLY A 312 17.61 7.17 -8.76
C GLY A 312 16.77 8.23 -9.48
N ALA A 313 17.11 8.51 -10.75
CA ALA A 313 16.32 9.42 -11.59
C ALA A 313 14.88 8.91 -11.87
N ASP A 314 14.60 7.66 -11.53
CA ASP A 314 13.28 7.03 -11.55
C ASP A 314 12.45 7.33 -10.28
N GLY A 315 12.94 8.18 -9.37
CA GLY A 315 12.26 8.53 -8.12
C GLY A 315 12.24 7.40 -7.08
N LYS A 316 12.98 6.30 -7.32
CA LYS A 316 12.98 5.10 -6.46
C LYS A 316 14.28 4.97 -5.69
N GLY A 317 14.19 4.73 -4.38
CA GLY A 317 15.33 4.37 -3.54
C GLY A 317 15.76 2.93 -3.79
N LYS A 318 17.01 2.72 -4.22
CA LYS A 318 17.55 1.38 -4.50
C LYS A 318 18.43 0.91 -3.35
N LEU A 319 17.89 0.04 -2.51
CA LEU A 319 18.60 -0.52 -1.36
C LEU A 319 19.26 -1.85 -1.71
N ARG A 320 20.52 -2.02 -1.30
CA ARG A 320 21.26 -3.28 -1.40
C ARG A 320 21.96 -3.59 -0.07
N LEU A 321 21.44 -4.58 0.66
CA LEU A 321 22.03 -5.05 1.91
C LEU A 321 22.72 -6.42 1.71
N PRO A 322 23.95 -6.63 2.23
CA PRO A 322 24.58 -7.95 2.21
C PRO A 322 23.88 -8.89 3.20
N GLY A 323 23.60 -10.14 2.79
CA GLY A 323 23.04 -11.15 3.69
C GLY A 323 24.08 -11.60 4.73
N GLN A 324 23.98 -11.11 5.97
CA GLN A 324 24.90 -11.45 7.06
C GLN A 324 24.23 -12.33 8.12
N GLY A 325 24.68 -13.59 8.21
CA GLY A 325 24.17 -14.57 9.16
C GLY A 325 22.79 -15.11 8.76
N VAL A 326 22.58 -16.40 9.06
CA VAL A 326 21.34 -17.12 8.71
C VAL A 326 20.18 -16.65 9.59
N GLY A 327 18.98 -16.61 9.01
CA GLY A 327 17.72 -16.35 9.72
C GLY A 327 17.01 -15.06 9.30
N ALA A 328 15.91 -14.76 9.99
CA ALA A 328 15.10 -13.56 9.76
C ALA A 328 15.86 -12.29 10.15
N LYS A 329 15.80 -11.29 9.28
CA LYS A 329 16.38 -9.97 9.47
C LYS A 329 15.28 -8.93 9.30
N GLU A 330 15.16 -8.07 10.29
CA GLU A 330 14.28 -6.91 10.23
C GLU A 330 15.12 -5.67 9.95
N TRP A 331 14.60 -4.79 9.11
CA TRP A 331 15.17 -3.46 8.91
C TRP A 331 14.04 -2.43 8.91
N LYS A 332 14.39 -1.26 9.42
CA LYS A 332 13.44 -0.18 9.68
C LYS A 332 14.04 1.13 9.18
N GLY A 333 13.23 1.99 8.60
CA GLY A 333 13.64 3.33 8.21
C GLY A 333 12.49 4.31 8.19
N ILE A 334 12.79 5.55 7.79
CA ILE A 334 11.83 6.63 7.64
C ILE A 334 12.02 7.28 6.29
N ILE A 335 10.90 7.53 5.61
CA ILE A 335 10.82 8.36 4.41
C ILE A 335 10.37 9.74 4.84
N LYS A 336 11.20 10.76 4.58
CA LYS A 336 10.86 12.18 4.76
C LYS A 336 10.46 12.74 3.41
N PHE A 337 9.26 13.28 3.32
CA PHE A 337 8.74 13.87 2.10
C PHE A 337 8.22 15.28 2.37
N LYS A 338 8.67 16.24 1.57
CA LYS A 338 8.25 17.63 1.64
C LYS A 338 7.71 18.04 0.28
N GLN A 339 6.40 18.25 0.20
CA GLN A 339 5.77 18.83 -0.96
C GLN A 339 5.91 20.37 -0.92
N ALA A 340 6.06 21.01 -2.08
CA ALA A 340 6.20 22.47 -2.15
C ALA A 340 5.06 23.19 -1.41
N GLY A 341 5.41 24.01 -0.41
CA GLY A 341 4.46 24.77 0.40
C GLY A 341 3.81 24.03 1.58
N GLN A 342 4.08 22.72 1.77
CA GLN A 342 3.63 21.96 2.94
C GLN A 342 4.79 21.63 3.90
N GLU A 343 4.44 21.30 5.14
CA GLU A 343 5.41 20.79 6.12
C GLU A 343 5.94 19.41 5.71
N GLU A 344 7.17 19.12 6.16
CA GLU A 344 7.79 17.81 5.97
C GLU A 344 6.98 16.74 6.71
N ARG A 345 6.52 15.72 5.98
CA ARG A 345 5.88 14.53 6.55
C ARG A 345 6.86 13.38 6.62
N ARG A 346 6.75 12.58 7.68
CA ARG A 346 7.64 11.45 7.96
C ARG A 346 6.84 10.16 8.01
N TYR A 347 7.31 9.14 7.29
CA TYR A 347 6.66 7.84 7.17
C TYR A 347 7.62 6.73 7.59
N PRO A 348 7.41 6.09 8.75
CA PRO A 348 8.19 4.93 9.16
C PRO A 348 7.78 3.73 8.31
N PHE A 349 8.76 2.90 7.94
CA PHE A 349 8.51 1.62 7.29
C PHE A 349 9.32 0.52 7.97
N TYR A 350 8.81 -0.70 7.82
CA TYR A 350 9.36 -1.92 8.37
C TYR A 350 9.39 -2.94 7.24
N ALA A 351 10.52 -3.60 7.07
CA ALA A 351 10.65 -4.64 6.07
C ALA A 351 11.50 -5.78 6.62
N ASN A 352 11.12 -6.98 6.25
CA ASN A 352 11.73 -8.21 6.75
C ASN A 352 12.27 -8.99 5.56
N TYR A 353 13.45 -9.57 5.72
CA TYR A 353 14.03 -10.51 4.76
C TYR A 353 14.68 -11.68 5.49
N GLU A 354 14.70 -12.85 4.87
CA GLU A 354 15.31 -14.03 5.45
C GLU A 354 16.57 -14.40 4.67
N VAL A 355 17.66 -14.69 5.39
CA VAL A 355 18.91 -15.15 4.79
C VAL A 355 19.02 -16.65 5.04
N ALA A 356 18.95 -17.43 3.96
CA ALA A 356 19.18 -18.88 4.03
C ALA A 356 20.63 -19.21 3.68
N GLN A 357 21.18 -20.24 4.34
CA GLN A 357 22.47 -20.80 3.94
C GLN A 357 22.29 -21.60 2.63
N PRO A 358 23.18 -21.43 1.62
CA PRO A 358 23.14 -22.29 0.45
C PRO A 358 23.42 -23.75 0.86
N ASN A 359 22.53 -24.67 0.49
CA ASN A 359 22.69 -26.10 0.71
C ASN A 359 22.83 -26.82 -0.63
N LEU A 360 23.86 -27.67 -0.76
CA LEU A 360 24.10 -28.51 -1.94
C LEU A 360 24.04 -29.97 -1.51
N VAL A 361 23.07 -30.72 -2.04
CA VAL A 361 22.94 -32.16 -1.78
C VAL A 361 23.45 -32.93 -2.99
N VAL A 362 24.59 -33.61 -2.84
CA VAL A 362 25.13 -34.52 -3.87
C VAL A 362 25.01 -35.95 -3.36
N SER A 363 24.09 -36.71 -3.95
CA SER A 363 23.82 -38.09 -3.53
C SER A 363 24.13 -39.09 -4.64
N PRO A 364 25.12 -39.98 -4.47
CA PRO A 364 25.44 -41.00 -5.46
C PRO A 364 24.29 -42.03 -5.60
N THR A 365 23.62 -42.04 -6.76
CA THR A 365 22.40 -42.84 -7.00
C THR A 365 22.63 -44.35 -6.89
N LYS A 366 23.81 -44.86 -7.26
CA LYS A 366 24.15 -46.29 -7.15
C LYS A 366 24.64 -46.72 -5.77
N MET A 367 24.85 -45.79 -4.84
CA MET A 367 25.34 -46.06 -3.48
C MET A 367 24.21 -46.03 -2.43
N ASN A 368 22.94 -45.96 -2.84
CA ASN A 368 21.78 -46.08 -1.94
C ASN A 368 21.60 -47.52 -1.41
N VAL A 369 22.58 -48.01 -0.66
CA VAL A 369 22.65 -49.37 -0.14
C VAL A 369 22.87 -49.35 1.37
N PHE A 370 22.08 -50.11 2.11
CA PHE A 370 22.35 -50.45 3.50
C PHE A 370 22.85 -51.88 3.61
N TYR A 371 23.88 -52.10 4.43
CA TYR A 371 24.42 -53.41 4.73
C TYR A 371 23.80 -53.98 6.01
N ARG A 372 23.41 -55.26 5.96
CA ARG A 372 22.87 -55.99 7.11
C ARG A 372 23.94 -56.27 8.16
N GLY A 373 23.54 -56.23 9.43
CA GLY A 373 24.40 -56.61 10.56
C GLY A 373 25.43 -55.55 10.96
N ILE A 374 25.41 -54.38 10.33
CA ILE A 374 26.33 -53.27 10.66
C ILE A 374 25.55 -51.95 10.80
N ASP A 375 26.19 -50.99 11.46
CA ASP A 375 25.66 -49.65 11.68
C ASP A 375 25.89 -48.81 10.41
N ASN A 376 24.83 -48.42 9.70
CA ASN A 376 24.93 -47.63 8.47
C ASN A 376 24.72 -46.13 8.80
N PRO A 377 25.76 -45.30 8.80
CA PRO A 377 25.60 -43.87 9.06
C PRO A 377 24.90 -43.17 7.89
N VAL A 378 23.93 -42.31 8.19
CA VAL A 378 23.21 -41.49 7.22
C VAL A 378 23.02 -40.07 7.75
N ASP A 379 23.14 -39.10 6.86
CA ASP A 379 22.74 -37.72 7.13
C ASP A 379 21.39 -37.43 6.49
N VAL A 380 20.49 -36.79 7.24
CA VAL A 380 19.12 -36.50 6.82
C VAL A 380 18.85 -35.02 7.02
N SER A 381 18.70 -34.30 5.91
CA SER A 381 18.34 -32.89 5.91
C SER A 381 17.15 -32.65 4.99
N VAL A 382 16.30 -31.69 5.37
CA VAL A 382 15.15 -31.25 4.57
C VAL A 382 15.31 -29.75 4.35
N PRO A 383 15.46 -29.28 3.10
CA PRO A 383 15.58 -27.85 2.81
C PRO A 383 14.40 -27.06 3.40
N GLY A 384 14.72 -25.96 4.10
CA GLY A 384 13.73 -25.10 4.76
C GLY A 384 13.32 -25.53 6.17
N PHE A 385 13.90 -26.60 6.72
CA PHE A 385 13.63 -27.05 8.10
C PHE A 385 14.93 -27.28 8.88
N SER A 386 14.95 -26.83 10.13
CA SER A 386 16.05 -27.07 11.07
C SER A 386 16.09 -28.54 11.52
N ALA A 387 17.29 -29.04 11.88
CA ALA A 387 17.51 -30.45 12.22
C ALA A 387 16.68 -30.94 13.44
N ASP A 388 16.28 -30.05 14.35
CA ASP A 388 15.42 -30.35 15.49
C ASP A 388 13.96 -30.59 15.10
N LYS A 389 13.53 -30.09 13.94
CA LYS A 389 12.17 -30.24 13.40
C LYS A 389 12.03 -31.42 12.45
N ILE A 390 13.11 -32.20 12.27
CA ILE A 390 13.20 -33.34 11.37
C ILE A 390 13.12 -34.63 12.18
N GLN A 391 12.10 -35.44 11.92
CA GLN A 391 11.92 -36.73 12.56
C GLN A 391 11.91 -37.84 11.51
N PRO A 392 13.06 -38.52 11.28
CA PRO A 392 13.15 -39.57 10.28
C PRO A 392 12.59 -40.89 10.81
N SER A 393 12.07 -41.71 9.90
CA SER A 393 11.53 -43.04 10.16
C SER A 393 11.95 -43.98 9.03
N ILE A 394 11.91 -45.29 9.32
CA ILE A 394 12.23 -46.34 8.35
C ILE A 394 11.19 -47.45 8.43
N ASP A 395 10.83 -48.03 7.30
CA ASP A 395 9.84 -49.12 7.19
C ASP A 395 10.41 -50.50 7.57
N ASN A 396 11.68 -50.76 7.28
CA ASN A 396 12.34 -52.07 7.44
C ASN A 396 13.66 -51.93 8.18
N GLY A 397 13.59 -51.93 9.51
CA GLY A 397 14.74 -51.87 10.39
C GLY A 397 14.52 -50.90 11.54
N SER A 398 15.60 -50.27 11.99
CA SER A 398 15.56 -49.16 12.92
C SER A 398 16.46 -48.01 12.47
N ILE A 399 16.05 -46.79 12.84
CA ILE A 399 16.83 -45.57 12.66
C ILE A 399 16.96 -44.88 14.01
N THR A 400 18.18 -44.59 14.43
CA THR A 400 18.48 -43.95 15.72
C THR A 400 19.41 -42.77 15.52
N LYS A 401 19.41 -41.82 16.46
CA LYS A 401 20.30 -40.66 16.41
C LYS A 401 21.73 -41.09 16.75
N GLY A 402 22.68 -40.76 15.88
CA GLY A 402 24.12 -41.00 16.04
C GLY A 402 24.90 -39.72 16.35
N ALA A 403 26.23 -39.82 16.42
CA ALA A 403 27.11 -38.67 16.68
C ALA A 403 27.18 -37.68 15.51
N GLN A 404 27.06 -38.16 14.27
CA GLN A 404 27.13 -37.35 13.03
C GLN A 404 25.90 -37.61 12.14
N GLY A 405 24.70 -37.47 12.71
CA GLY A 405 23.43 -37.69 12.00
C GLY A 405 22.64 -38.85 12.58
N TYR A 406 22.30 -39.84 11.75
CA TYR A 406 21.50 -41.00 12.12
C TYR A 406 22.22 -42.31 11.76
N ILE A 407 21.88 -43.38 12.46
CA ILE A 407 22.39 -44.72 12.22
C ILE A 407 21.21 -45.61 11.83
N VAL A 408 21.32 -46.27 10.69
CA VAL A 408 20.33 -47.20 10.17
C VAL A 408 20.80 -48.65 10.36
N LYS A 409 19.94 -49.47 10.96
CA LYS A 409 20.09 -50.93 11.06
C LYS A 409 18.97 -51.58 10.27
N PRO A 410 19.22 -52.00 9.01
CA PRO A 410 18.18 -52.54 8.17
C PRO A 410 17.72 -53.92 8.66
N GLY A 411 16.45 -54.25 8.43
CA GLY A 411 15.89 -55.56 8.73
C GLY A 411 16.20 -56.63 7.67
N LYS A 412 15.41 -57.70 7.65
CA LYS A 412 15.61 -58.86 6.74
C LYS A 412 15.14 -58.61 5.31
N GLY A 413 14.31 -57.59 5.06
CA GLY A 413 13.80 -57.28 3.72
C GLY A 413 14.90 -56.89 2.71
N THR A 414 14.56 -56.86 1.43
CA THR A 414 15.46 -56.52 0.31
C THR A 414 15.60 -55.02 0.06
N GLU A 415 14.65 -54.22 0.56
CA GLU A 415 14.60 -52.77 0.45
C GLU A 415 14.21 -52.16 1.81
N ALA A 416 14.59 -50.90 2.01
CA ALA A 416 14.14 -50.09 3.14
C ALA A 416 13.91 -48.66 2.67
N THR A 417 12.76 -48.09 2.99
CA THR A 417 12.37 -46.72 2.68
C THR A 417 12.57 -45.84 3.91
N VAL A 418 13.39 -44.81 3.78
CA VAL A 418 13.57 -43.77 4.80
C VAL A 418 12.62 -42.63 4.49
N SER A 419 11.71 -42.34 5.40
CA SER A 419 10.74 -41.25 5.31
C SER A 419 11.04 -40.21 6.38
N VAL A 420 10.61 -38.96 6.16
CA VAL A 420 10.84 -37.87 7.10
C VAL A 420 9.53 -37.17 7.41
N SER A 421 9.23 -37.00 8.70
CA SER A 421 8.16 -36.12 9.16
C SER A 421 8.76 -34.80 9.61
N VAL A 422 8.25 -33.68 9.09
CA VAL A 422 8.66 -32.33 9.50
C VAL A 422 7.53 -31.65 10.26
N GLU A 423 7.90 -30.90 11.30
CA GLU A 423 6.97 -30.05 12.04
C GLU A 423 6.87 -28.67 11.37
N MET A 424 5.67 -28.28 10.94
CA MET A 424 5.42 -26.98 10.31
C MET A 424 5.27 -25.86 11.36
N PRO A 425 5.52 -24.59 11.00
CA PRO A 425 5.21 -23.43 11.84
C PRO A 425 3.69 -23.38 12.10
N GLY A 426 3.26 -23.94 13.23
CA GLY A 426 1.83 -24.22 13.53
C GLY A 426 1.58 -25.57 14.20
N GLY A 427 2.60 -26.39 14.41
CA GLY A 427 2.54 -27.65 15.16
C GLY A 427 1.97 -28.85 14.38
N GLN A 428 1.44 -28.61 13.17
CA GLN A 428 1.04 -29.69 12.27
C GLN A 428 2.28 -30.40 11.69
N ARG A 429 2.23 -31.74 11.64
CA ARG A 429 3.29 -32.57 11.04
C ARG A 429 2.95 -32.92 9.60
N LYS A 430 3.90 -32.73 8.70
CA LYS A 430 3.79 -33.13 7.28
C LYS A 430 4.80 -34.23 6.98
N SER A 431 4.34 -35.35 6.42
CA SER A 431 5.23 -36.40 5.93
C SER A 431 5.77 -36.05 4.56
N MET A 432 7.09 -36.16 4.40
CA MET A 432 7.78 -36.03 3.13
C MET A 432 7.78 -37.36 2.38
N PRO A 433 7.95 -37.35 1.04
CA PRO A 433 8.16 -38.56 0.26
C PRO A 433 9.37 -39.34 0.76
N GLY A 434 9.23 -40.66 0.86
CA GLY A 434 10.31 -41.54 1.31
C GLY A 434 11.34 -41.82 0.21
N VAL A 435 12.60 -41.99 0.61
CA VAL A 435 13.71 -42.39 -0.26
C VAL A 435 13.98 -43.88 -0.10
N LYS A 436 14.01 -44.62 -1.20
CA LYS A 436 14.24 -46.08 -1.20
C LYS A 436 15.73 -46.42 -1.21
N PHE A 437 16.13 -47.30 -0.31
CA PHE A 437 17.46 -47.89 -0.21
C PHE A 437 17.38 -49.40 -0.42
N ARG A 438 18.39 -49.95 -1.08
CA ARG A 438 18.54 -51.41 -1.26
C ARG A 438 19.23 -51.99 -0.04
N VAL A 439 18.73 -53.10 0.48
CA VAL A 439 19.35 -53.79 1.61
C VAL A 439 20.15 -54.99 1.09
N LYS A 440 21.47 -54.94 1.27
CA LYS A 440 22.39 -56.01 0.87
C LYS A 440 23.07 -56.62 2.08
N SER A 441 23.49 -57.87 1.96
CA SER A 441 24.41 -58.45 2.94
C SER A 441 25.82 -57.95 2.64
N VAL A 442 26.65 -57.89 3.69
CA VAL A 442 28.08 -57.60 3.54
C VAL A 442 28.67 -58.59 2.51
N PRO A 443 29.51 -58.13 1.57
CA PRO A 443 30.19 -59.00 0.60
C PRO A 443 30.97 -60.14 1.28
N ASN A 444 31.41 -61.14 0.52
CA ASN A 444 32.24 -62.19 1.10
C ASN A 444 33.68 -61.65 1.27
N PRO A 445 34.32 -61.86 2.43
CA PRO A 445 35.73 -61.54 2.59
C PRO A 445 36.59 -62.53 1.80
N THR A 446 37.85 -62.15 1.56
CA THR A 446 38.86 -63.01 0.95
C THR A 446 39.70 -63.70 2.03
N PRO A 447 40.05 -64.98 1.84
CA PRO A 447 40.94 -65.68 2.77
C PRO A 447 42.39 -65.23 2.58
N GLN A 448 43.16 -65.27 3.66
CA GLN A 448 44.60 -65.07 3.68
C GLN A 448 45.25 -66.14 4.57
N PHE A 449 46.36 -66.71 4.11
CA PHE A 449 47.15 -67.70 4.84
C PHE A 449 48.64 -67.41 4.72
N GLY A 450 49.36 -67.30 5.84
CA GLY A 450 50.79 -67.00 5.84
C GLY A 450 51.15 -65.67 5.17
N GLY A 451 50.23 -64.69 5.20
CA GLY A 451 50.39 -63.40 4.51
C GLY A 451 50.03 -63.43 3.02
N LYS A 452 49.65 -64.59 2.46
CA LYS A 452 49.27 -64.77 1.04
C LYS A 452 47.76 -64.78 0.86
N GLY A 453 47.27 -64.00 -0.10
CA GLY A 453 45.86 -63.91 -0.48
C GLY A 453 45.51 -64.73 -1.72
N VAL A 454 44.29 -64.54 -2.23
CA VAL A 454 43.77 -65.26 -3.42
C VAL A 454 44.57 -64.94 -4.70
N SER A 455 45.19 -63.76 -4.76
CA SER A 455 46.00 -63.33 -5.91
C SER A 455 47.43 -63.90 -5.91
N ASP A 456 47.88 -64.48 -4.80
CA ASP A 456 49.21 -65.06 -4.68
C ASP A 456 49.19 -66.52 -5.15
N ALA A 457 50.09 -66.88 -6.07
CA ALA A 457 50.20 -68.25 -6.59
C ALA A 457 51.26 -69.11 -5.86
N THR A 458 52.14 -68.49 -5.07
CA THR A 458 53.31 -69.14 -4.47
C THR A 458 53.52 -68.74 -3.02
N ILE A 459 54.04 -69.67 -2.22
CA ILE A 459 54.41 -69.44 -0.81
C ILE A 459 55.75 -70.10 -0.51
N LYS A 460 56.62 -69.41 0.25
CA LYS A 460 57.89 -70.01 0.70
C LYS A 460 57.62 -71.09 1.75
N ALA A 461 58.41 -72.17 1.75
CA ALA A 461 58.26 -73.24 2.75
C ALA A 461 58.33 -72.72 4.21
N SER A 462 59.16 -71.69 4.47
CA SER A 462 59.26 -71.03 5.77
C SER A 462 57.99 -70.28 6.18
N GLU A 463 57.36 -69.57 5.23
CA GLU A 463 56.12 -68.81 5.45
C GLU A 463 54.92 -69.75 5.65
N LEU A 464 54.90 -70.86 4.91
CA LEU A 464 53.88 -71.92 5.03
C LEU A 464 53.90 -72.57 6.42
N THR A 465 55.10 -72.88 6.93
CA THR A 465 55.26 -73.54 8.24
C THR A 465 55.07 -72.56 9.41
N ALA A 466 55.37 -71.27 9.20
CA ALA A 466 55.17 -70.21 10.19
C ALA A 466 53.71 -69.73 10.28
N ALA A 467 52.88 -70.02 9.28
CA ALA A 467 51.48 -69.62 9.27
C ALA A 467 50.71 -70.23 10.46
N LEU A 468 50.21 -69.37 11.35
CA LEU A 468 49.47 -69.78 12.55
C LEU A 468 48.01 -70.13 12.26
N GLY A 469 47.44 -69.64 11.15
CA GLY A 469 46.02 -69.71 10.88
C GLY A 469 45.57 -69.05 9.59
N VAL A 470 44.28 -69.19 9.30
CA VAL A 470 43.56 -68.50 8.21
C VAL A 470 42.94 -67.22 8.77
N ILE A 471 43.08 -66.13 8.03
CA ILE A 471 42.44 -64.84 8.33
C ILE A 471 41.49 -64.51 7.19
N ALA A 472 40.29 -64.03 7.50
CA ALA A 472 39.36 -63.50 6.52
C ALA A 472 39.42 -61.98 6.56
N LYS A 473 39.88 -61.37 5.46
CA LYS A 473 40.03 -59.92 5.33
C LYS A 473 39.18 -59.43 4.16
N MET A 474 38.70 -58.21 4.25
CA MET A 474 38.03 -57.55 3.13
C MET A 474 38.87 -56.35 2.70
N GLU A 475 39.23 -56.31 1.43
CA GLU A 475 39.97 -55.19 0.84
C GLU A 475 39.03 -54.37 -0.03
N GLY A 476 39.12 -53.04 0.06
CA GLY A 476 38.28 -52.11 -0.70
C GLY A 476 36.84 -51.95 -0.19
N PHE A 477 36.57 -52.27 1.08
CA PHE A 477 35.27 -52.03 1.72
C PHE A 477 35.35 -50.89 2.72
N GLU A 478 34.39 -49.98 2.67
CA GLU A 478 34.35 -48.73 3.45
C GLU A 478 34.16 -48.96 4.96
N PHE A 479 33.69 -50.14 5.36
CA PHE A 479 33.51 -50.49 6.78
C PHE A 479 34.64 -51.39 7.27
N ASP A 480 35.23 -51.03 8.41
CA ASP A 480 36.21 -51.89 9.09
C ASP A 480 35.49 -53.05 9.79
N LEU A 481 35.57 -54.24 9.21
CA LEU A 481 34.88 -55.44 9.69
C LEU A 481 35.86 -56.55 10.03
N LYS A 482 35.64 -57.17 11.18
CA LYS A 482 36.36 -58.36 11.63
C LYS A 482 35.49 -59.60 11.39
N PHE A 483 36.02 -60.55 10.63
CA PHE A 483 35.35 -61.82 10.33
C PHE A 483 35.94 -62.94 11.18
N GLU A 484 35.06 -63.75 11.76
CA GLU A 484 35.45 -64.94 12.52
C GLU A 484 35.50 -66.16 11.59
N VAL A 485 36.65 -66.83 11.51
CA VAL A 485 36.82 -68.09 10.77
C VAL A 485 36.38 -69.25 11.68
N ILE A 486 35.39 -70.02 11.22
CA ILE A 486 34.77 -71.12 11.98
C ILE A 486 35.47 -72.45 11.70
N GLU A 487 35.78 -72.73 10.43
CA GLU A 487 36.49 -73.94 10.03
C GLU A 487 37.18 -73.73 8.69
N PHE A 488 38.22 -74.52 8.45
CA PHE A 488 38.89 -74.60 7.15
C PHE A 488 39.60 -75.95 7.02
N ASN A 489 39.84 -76.36 5.77
CA ASN A 489 40.59 -77.56 5.44
C ASN A 489 41.92 -77.17 4.81
N ILE A 490 42.95 -78.00 5.03
CA ILE A 490 44.22 -77.93 4.31
C ILE A 490 44.41 -79.28 3.64
N GLY A 491 44.58 -79.25 2.32
CA GLY A 491 44.87 -80.38 1.47
C GLY A 491 46.23 -80.26 0.79
N VAL A 492 47.00 -81.35 0.75
CA VAL A 492 48.27 -81.40 0.01
C VAL A 492 48.49 -82.79 -0.58
N THR A 493 49.10 -82.84 -1.77
CA THR A 493 49.54 -84.10 -2.37
C THR A 493 50.96 -84.41 -1.91
N MET A 494 51.14 -85.51 -1.18
CA MET A 494 52.44 -86.00 -0.72
C MET A 494 52.68 -87.41 -1.28
N GLY A 495 53.77 -87.61 -2.01
CA GLY A 495 54.15 -88.95 -2.50
C GLY A 495 53.13 -89.62 -3.44
N GLY A 496 52.30 -88.83 -4.15
CA GLY A 496 51.27 -89.33 -5.07
C GLY A 496 49.88 -89.47 -4.46
N THR A 497 49.72 -89.34 -3.14
CA THR A 497 48.42 -89.44 -2.45
C THR A 497 47.98 -88.07 -1.93
N TYR A 498 46.70 -87.71 -2.14
CA TYR A 498 46.09 -86.49 -1.58
C TYR A 498 45.68 -86.73 -0.13
N ALA A 499 46.15 -85.88 0.78
CA ALA A 499 45.76 -85.90 2.18
C ALA A 499 45.11 -84.56 2.53
N GLU A 500 43.95 -84.61 3.19
CA GLU A 500 43.20 -83.44 3.63
C GLU A 500 42.91 -83.54 5.12
N LYS A 501 43.09 -82.43 5.82
CA LYS A 501 42.84 -82.32 7.27
C LYS A 501 42.07 -81.05 7.57
N SER A 502 41.05 -81.16 8.42
CA SER A 502 40.23 -80.04 8.85
C SER A 502 40.74 -79.41 10.15
N ALA A 503 40.43 -78.14 10.34
CA ALA A 503 40.62 -77.39 11.57
C ALA A 503 39.34 -76.66 11.97
N LYS A 504 39.06 -76.67 13.27
CA LYS A 504 38.01 -75.85 13.88
C LYS A 504 38.63 -74.56 14.42
N GLY A 505 38.00 -73.44 14.11
CA GLY A 505 38.50 -72.08 14.37
C GLY A 505 39.48 -71.60 13.31
N ASN A 506 40.15 -70.49 13.62
CA ASN A 506 41.06 -69.82 12.69
C ASN A 506 42.50 -70.37 12.72
N LYS A 507 42.85 -71.26 13.66
CA LYS A 507 44.23 -71.76 13.86
C LYS A 507 44.48 -73.09 13.17
N VAL A 508 45.70 -73.30 12.68
CA VAL A 508 46.16 -74.57 12.10
C VAL A 508 46.21 -75.66 13.17
N SER A 509 45.56 -76.80 12.91
CA SER A 509 45.55 -77.95 13.82
C SER A 509 46.91 -78.64 13.88
N GLN A 510 47.17 -79.43 14.94
CA GLN A 510 48.45 -80.14 15.07
C GLN A 510 48.69 -81.11 13.90
N GLU A 511 47.63 -81.82 13.47
CA GLU A 511 47.69 -82.72 12.31
C GLU A 511 48.04 -81.99 11.01
N GLN A 512 47.50 -80.79 10.80
CA GLN A 512 47.85 -79.95 9.66
C GLN A 512 49.29 -79.46 9.74
N LYS A 513 49.79 -79.06 10.91
CA LYS A 513 51.21 -78.64 11.07
C LYS A 513 52.17 -79.77 10.72
N ASP A 514 51.88 -80.99 11.18
CA ASP A 514 52.70 -82.15 10.91
C ASP A 514 52.63 -82.57 9.43
N MET A 515 51.51 -82.31 8.77
CA MET A 515 51.35 -82.45 7.32
C MET A 515 52.17 -81.40 6.55
N LEU A 516 52.08 -80.12 6.92
CA LEU A 516 52.78 -79.01 6.26
C LEU A 516 54.31 -79.13 6.34
N LYS A 517 54.87 -79.68 7.42
CA LYS A 517 56.32 -79.95 7.55
C LYS A 517 56.86 -80.96 6.54
N LYS A 518 56.03 -81.87 6.03
CA LYS A 518 56.42 -82.93 5.08
C LYS A 518 56.32 -82.47 3.62
N VAL A 519 55.80 -81.27 3.39
CA VAL A 519 55.59 -80.71 2.05
C VAL A 519 56.93 -80.29 1.46
N LYS A 520 57.24 -80.76 0.25
CA LYS A 520 58.45 -80.41 -0.49
C LYS A 520 58.19 -79.20 -1.40
N ALA A 521 59.26 -78.47 -1.74
CA ALA A 521 59.22 -77.44 -2.77
C ALA A 521 58.66 -78.02 -4.09
N GLY A 522 57.79 -77.27 -4.74
CA GLY A 522 57.07 -77.66 -5.95
C GLY A 522 55.66 -78.23 -5.72
N ALA A 523 55.33 -78.69 -4.52
CA ALA A 523 53.99 -79.18 -4.18
C ALA A 523 52.96 -78.04 -4.09
N LYS A 524 51.68 -78.35 -4.37
CA LYS A 524 50.57 -77.40 -4.19
C LYS A 524 49.84 -77.70 -2.90
N VAL A 525 49.62 -76.66 -2.10
CA VAL A 525 48.78 -76.69 -0.89
C VAL A 525 47.47 -75.99 -1.22
N TYR A 526 46.36 -76.67 -0.93
CA TYR A 526 45.02 -76.14 -1.05
C TYR A 526 44.51 -75.81 0.34
N ILE A 527 43.98 -74.61 0.52
CA ILE A 527 43.23 -74.23 1.72
C ILE A 527 41.81 -73.96 1.25
N ASP A 528 40.88 -74.85 1.57
CA ASP A 528 39.52 -74.84 1.05
C ASP A 528 38.49 -75.11 2.16
N ASN A 529 37.21 -75.09 1.78
CA ASN A 529 36.07 -75.17 2.70
C ASN A 529 36.18 -74.17 3.87
N ILE A 530 36.67 -72.95 3.59
CA ILE A 530 36.88 -71.91 4.61
C ILE A 530 35.51 -71.30 4.94
N LYS A 531 34.99 -71.55 6.13
CA LYS A 531 33.72 -70.96 6.59
C LYS A 531 33.94 -69.80 7.53
N VAL A 532 33.24 -68.71 7.27
CA VAL A 532 33.31 -67.48 8.08
C VAL A 532 31.93 -67.05 8.56
N LYS A 533 31.88 -66.48 9.75
CA LYS A 533 30.68 -65.82 10.29
C LYS A 533 30.70 -64.34 9.89
N LYS A 534 29.64 -63.91 9.21
CA LYS A 534 29.43 -62.50 8.87
C LYS A 534 28.82 -61.73 10.05
N PRO A 535 28.90 -60.38 10.05
CA PRO A 535 28.25 -59.54 11.06
C PRO A 535 26.73 -59.72 11.16
N ASP A 536 26.08 -60.14 10.07
CA ASP A 536 24.64 -60.47 10.06
C ASP A 536 24.31 -61.83 10.71
N GLY A 537 25.31 -62.54 11.23
CA GLY A 537 25.20 -63.84 11.86
C GLY A 537 25.17 -65.02 10.89
N THR A 538 25.17 -64.78 9.58
CA THR A 538 25.18 -65.86 8.58
C THR A 538 26.56 -66.50 8.47
N ILE A 539 26.58 -67.82 8.29
CA ILE A 539 27.80 -68.59 8.03
C ILE A 539 27.90 -68.79 6.52
N THR A 540 29.01 -68.37 5.92
CA THR A 540 29.24 -68.55 4.48
C THR A 540 30.58 -69.21 4.22
N SER A 541 30.64 -70.00 3.15
CA SER A 541 31.91 -70.48 2.61
C SER A 541 32.52 -69.39 1.74
N ILE A 542 33.80 -69.10 1.95
CA ILE A 542 34.56 -68.16 1.12
C ILE A 542 35.44 -68.91 0.12
N GLY A 543 36.12 -68.17 -0.76
CA GLY A 543 37.01 -68.76 -1.76
C GLY A 543 38.10 -69.66 -1.15
N SER A 544 38.73 -70.48 -1.97
CA SER A 544 39.89 -71.29 -1.60
C SER A 544 41.20 -70.61 -2.00
N LEU A 545 42.29 -71.04 -1.37
CA LEU A 545 43.66 -70.68 -1.74
C LEU A 545 44.35 -71.88 -2.35
N SER A 546 45.08 -71.68 -3.45
CA SER A 546 45.96 -72.69 -4.03
C SER A 546 47.36 -72.11 -4.15
N LEU A 547 48.26 -72.57 -3.27
CA LEU A 547 49.60 -72.02 -3.16
C LEU A 547 50.63 -73.09 -3.53
N LYS A 548 51.47 -72.80 -4.53
CA LYS A 548 52.62 -73.65 -4.86
C LYS A 548 53.78 -73.32 -3.93
N VAL A 549 54.34 -74.32 -3.27
CA VAL A 549 55.49 -74.14 -2.39
C VAL A 549 56.74 -73.90 -3.24
N THR A 550 57.45 -72.81 -2.97
CA THR A 550 58.72 -72.44 -3.63
C THR A 550 59.89 -72.57 -2.68
#